data_AF-A0A7S0VNI6-F1
#
_entry.id   AF-A0A7S0VNI6-F1
#
_cell.length_a   1.000
_cell.length_b   1.000
_cell.length_c   1.000
_cell.angle_alpha   90.00
_cell.angle_beta   90.00
_cell.angle_gamma   90.00
#
_symmetry.space_group_name_H-M   'P 1'
#
loop_
_entity.id
_entity.type
_entity.pdbx_description
1 polymer ?
#
loop_
_entity_poly.entity_id
_entity_poly.type
_entity_poly.pdbx_seq_one_letter_code
_entity_poly.pdbx_strand_id
1 'polypeptide(L)'
;ETKQQHSEVFETVVFAIGREPVTKELNLEAAGVKLAPDNKIWTWNERTTASHVYAVGDCSHKTPELTPVAIKQGLTLAKRIYAKSKDDLVNLDHVPTTVFTPLEYGSIGFSEERAIETFGEDNIEVYHSEFTPLEYTVPHRKARCYAKIIVNYLDKERVIGFHYLGPNAGEVTQGYAAGFIAGLHKNDFDLIVGIHPTCAEEMVSLRRTKRSGMDPKKTGC
;
A
#
# COMPACT_ATOMS: atom_id res chain seq x y z
N GLU A 1 -0.32 -23.83 -21.00
CA GLU A 1 -1.63 -23.24 -21.36
C GLU A 1 -2.58 -24.32 -21.83
N THR A 2 -3.70 -24.49 -21.14
CA THR A 2 -4.77 -25.40 -21.55
C THR A 2 -5.50 -24.76 -22.74
N LYS A 3 -5.35 -25.34 -23.94
CA LYS A 3 -6.02 -24.91 -25.20
C LYS A 3 -7.54 -25.14 -25.19
N GLN A 4 -8.21 -24.92 -24.07
CA GLN A 4 -9.66 -25.07 -23.95
C GLN A 4 -10.32 -23.72 -24.23
N GLN A 5 -11.17 -23.68 -25.26
CA GLN A 5 -12.07 -22.57 -25.49
C GLN A 5 -13.28 -22.71 -24.55
N HIS A 6 -13.64 -21.62 -23.87
CA HIS A 6 -14.84 -21.51 -23.03
C HIS A 6 -15.76 -20.43 -23.60
N SER A 7 -17.07 -20.67 -23.54
CA SER A 7 -18.09 -19.74 -24.01
C SER A 7 -19.28 -19.78 -23.06
N GLU A 8 -19.75 -18.61 -22.64
CA GLU A 8 -20.86 -18.41 -21.72
C GLU A 8 -21.60 -17.11 -22.09
N VAL A 9 -22.87 -16.98 -21.67
CA VAL A 9 -23.73 -15.83 -21.97
C VAL A 9 -23.89 -14.95 -20.74
N PHE A 10 -23.65 -13.66 -20.88
CA PHE A 10 -23.79 -12.66 -19.81
C PHE A 10 -24.68 -11.50 -20.28
N GLU A 11 -25.44 -10.90 -19.36
CA GLU A 11 -26.25 -9.71 -19.64
C GLU A 11 -25.39 -8.45 -19.76
N THR A 12 -24.29 -8.39 -19.02
CA THR A 12 -23.38 -7.24 -19.00
C THR A 12 -21.95 -7.71 -18.83
N VAL A 13 -21.03 -7.08 -19.56
CA VAL A 13 -19.59 -7.32 -19.46
C VAL A 13 -18.90 -6.01 -19.05
N VAL A 14 -18.08 -6.06 -18.01
CA VAL A 14 -17.32 -4.90 -17.50
C VAL A 14 -15.83 -5.15 -17.71
N PHE A 15 -15.16 -4.21 -18.37
CA PHE A 15 -13.71 -4.26 -18.57
C PHE A 15 -13.00 -3.46 -17.47
N ALA A 16 -12.24 -4.15 -16.63
CA ALA A 16 -11.41 -3.57 -15.57
C ALA A 16 -9.95 -4.01 -15.72
N ILE A 17 -9.39 -3.77 -16.92
CA ILE A 17 -8.09 -4.31 -17.36
C ILE A 17 -6.92 -3.33 -17.23
N GLY A 18 -7.06 -2.34 -16.35
CA GLY A 18 -6.08 -1.26 -16.17
C GLY A 18 -6.48 0.04 -16.86
N ARG A 19 -5.56 1.02 -16.80
CA ARG A 19 -5.72 2.38 -17.32
C ARG A 19 -4.47 2.76 -18.10
N GLU A 20 -4.64 3.53 -19.16
CA GLU A 20 -3.53 4.05 -19.97
C GLU A 20 -3.51 5.58 -19.91
N PRO A 21 -2.30 6.20 -19.84
CA PRO A 21 -2.19 7.65 -19.87
C PRO A 21 -2.47 8.21 -21.28
N VAL A 22 -3.28 9.26 -21.37
CA VAL A 22 -3.59 9.95 -22.64
C VAL A 22 -2.54 11.04 -22.93
N THR A 23 -1.28 10.64 -23.14
CA THR A 23 -0.14 11.56 -23.33
C THR A 23 0.14 11.90 -24.79
N LYS A 24 -0.37 11.11 -25.74
CA LYS A 24 -0.09 11.25 -27.18
C LYS A 24 -0.56 12.57 -27.78
N GLU A 25 -1.62 13.16 -27.23
CA GLU A 25 -2.24 14.40 -27.73
C GLU A 25 -1.57 15.67 -27.19
N LEU A 26 -0.62 15.54 -26.25
CA LEU A 26 -0.03 16.67 -25.53
C LEU A 26 1.19 17.31 -26.22
N ASN A 27 1.57 16.82 -27.41
CA ASN A 27 2.74 17.28 -28.18
C ASN A 27 4.02 17.42 -27.32
N LEU A 28 4.27 16.43 -26.47
CA LEU A 28 5.33 16.44 -25.45
C LEU A 28 6.74 16.58 -26.04
N GLU A 29 6.95 16.05 -27.24
CA GLU A 29 8.23 16.16 -27.96
C GLU A 29 8.60 17.62 -28.23
N ALA A 30 7.65 18.43 -28.72
CA ALA A 30 7.87 19.85 -28.95
C ALA A 30 8.16 20.63 -27.66
N ALA A 31 7.66 20.14 -26.52
CA ALA A 31 7.95 20.70 -25.19
C ALA A 31 9.26 20.18 -24.57
N GLY A 32 9.96 19.25 -25.21
CA GLY A 32 11.18 18.61 -24.67
C GLY A 32 10.91 17.66 -23.49
N VAL A 33 9.69 17.11 -23.39
CA VAL A 33 9.26 16.20 -22.32
C VAL A 33 9.37 14.76 -22.80
N LYS A 34 10.19 13.95 -22.11
CA LYS A 34 10.35 12.52 -22.41
C LYS A 34 9.31 11.66 -21.71
N LEU A 35 8.86 10.64 -22.43
CA LEU A 35 8.07 9.54 -21.88
C LEU A 35 8.97 8.38 -21.41
N ALA A 36 8.49 7.64 -20.42
CA ALA A 36 9.00 6.36 -19.99
C ALA A 36 8.43 5.21 -20.86
N PRO A 37 8.95 3.97 -20.76
CA PRO A 37 8.48 2.84 -21.59
C PRO A 37 7.00 2.48 -21.44
N ASP A 38 6.35 2.89 -20.35
CA ASP A 38 4.93 2.71 -20.07
C ASP A 38 4.05 3.85 -20.61
N ASN A 39 4.58 4.70 -21.50
CA ASN A 39 3.94 5.89 -22.06
C ASN A 39 3.57 6.98 -21.03
N LYS A 40 4.02 6.85 -19.78
CA LYS A 40 3.91 7.90 -18.76
C LYS A 40 5.04 8.91 -18.88
N ILE A 41 4.85 10.09 -18.30
CA ILE A 41 5.85 11.14 -18.28
C ILE A 41 6.96 10.77 -17.30
N TRP A 42 8.22 10.81 -17.77
CA TRP A 42 9.36 10.61 -16.89
C TRP A 42 9.55 11.82 -15.98
N THR A 43 9.62 11.60 -14.67
CA THR A 43 9.75 12.67 -13.67
C THR A 43 10.81 12.39 -12.62
N TRP A 44 11.42 13.46 -12.11
CA TRP A 44 12.24 13.48 -10.89
C TRP A 44 11.71 14.56 -9.95
N ASN A 45 11.15 14.18 -8.78
CA ASN A 45 10.48 15.12 -7.86
C ASN A 45 9.45 16.00 -8.58
N GLU A 46 8.54 15.37 -9.33
CA GLU A 46 7.52 15.96 -10.22
C GLU A 46 8.07 16.78 -11.42
N ARG A 47 9.37 17.05 -11.51
CA ARG A 47 9.98 17.76 -12.64
C ARG A 47 10.20 16.82 -13.83
N THR A 48 9.83 17.25 -15.03
CA THR A 48 10.08 16.50 -16.26
C THR A 48 11.50 16.72 -16.80
N THR A 49 11.82 16.19 -17.98
CA THR A 49 13.08 16.49 -18.68
C THR A 49 13.18 17.94 -19.16
N ALA A 50 12.05 18.63 -19.35
CA ALA A 50 12.02 20.06 -19.55
C ALA A 50 11.94 20.75 -18.19
N SER A 51 12.96 21.54 -17.85
CA SER A 51 13.16 22.04 -16.48
C SER A 51 12.03 22.92 -15.96
N HIS A 52 11.22 23.52 -16.81
CA HIS A 52 10.10 24.39 -16.43
C HIS A 52 8.73 23.68 -16.52
N VAL A 53 8.70 22.40 -16.89
CA VAL A 53 7.48 21.59 -17.03
C VAL A 53 7.48 20.52 -15.95
N TYR A 54 6.30 20.31 -15.35
CA TYR A 54 6.08 19.37 -14.25
C TYR A 54 4.90 18.44 -14.56
N ALA A 55 4.91 17.25 -13.97
CA ALA A 55 3.82 16.29 -14.05
C ALA A 55 3.55 15.68 -12.66
N VAL A 56 2.27 15.49 -12.34
CA VAL A 56 1.79 14.99 -11.04
C VAL A 56 0.68 13.96 -11.25
N GLY A 57 0.52 13.03 -10.32
CA GLY A 57 -0.53 12.01 -10.37
C GLY A 57 -0.32 10.93 -11.44
N ASP A 58 -1.42 10.38 -11.95
CA ASP A 58 -1.44 9.14 -12.75
C ASP A 58 -0.55 9.17 -14.01
N CYS A 59 -0.32 10.36 -14.59
CA CYS A 59 0.50 10.50 -15.80
C CYS A 59 2.00 10.41 -15.53
N SER A 60 2.44 10.45 -14.26
CA SER A 60 3.85 10.37 -13.87
C SER A 60 4.31 8.92 -13.72
N HIS A 61 5.46 8.60 -14.30
CA HIS A 61 6.07 7.27 -14.22
C HIS A 61 6.40 6.88 -12.77
N LYS A 62 6.18 5.61 -12.40
CA LYS A 62 6.44 5.04 -11.06
C LYS A 62 5.78 5.78 -9.88
N THR A 63 4.72 6.54 -10.13
CA THR A 63 3.93 7.20 -9.09
C THR A 63 2.71 6.34 -8.76
N PRO A 64 2.37 6.10 -7.48
CA PRO A 64 1.12 5.44 -7.11
C PRO A 64 -0.09 6.24 -7.62
N GLU A 65 -0.97 5.59 -8.38
CA GLU A 65 -2.15 6.17 -9.03
C GLU A 65 -3.31 6.35 -8.05
N LEU A 66 -3.15 7.27 -7.10
CA LEU A 66 -4.11 7.53 -6.03
C LEU A 66 -4.41 9.02 -5.92
N THR A 67 -5.68 9.38 -5.74
CA THR A 67 -6.13 10.77 -5.59
C THR A 67 -5.35 11.54 -4.52
N PRO A 68 -5.13 11.02 -3.29
CA PRO A 68 -4.38 11.75 -2.27
C PRO A 68 -2.91 11.98 -2.65
N VAL A 69 -2.31 11.07 -3.43
CA VAL A 69 -0.93 11.23 -3.92
C VAL A 69 -0.86 12.39 -4.90
N ALA A 70 -1.75 12.44 -5.88
CA ALA A 70 -1.83 13.53 -6.86
C ALA A 70 -2.06 14.89 -6.18
N ILE A 71 -2.99 14.96 -5.21
CA ILE A 71 -3.25 16.18 -4.42
C ILE A 71 -1.99 16.61 -3.67
N LYS A 72 -1.33 15.68 -2.95
CA LYS A 72 -0.15 15.99 -2.15
C LYS A 72 1.02 16.43 -3.03
N GLN A 73 1.25 15.77 -4.16
CA GLN A 73 2.27 16.16 -5.14
C GLN A 73 2.02 17.58 -5.66
N GLY A 74 0.79 17.88 -6.09
CA GLY A 74 0.43 19.21 -6.60
C GLY A 74 0.62 20.32 -5.56
N LEU A 75 0.13 20.12 -4.34
CA LEU A 75 0.27 21.09 -3.25
C LEU A 75 1.73 21.32 -2.87
N THR A 76 2.49 20.24 -2.73
CA THR A 76 3.89 20.31 -2.34
C THR A 76 4.72 20.96 -3.45
N LEU A 77 4.48 20.61 -4.71
CA LEU A 77 5.12 21.24 -5.86
C LEU A 77 4.85 22.75 -5.90
N ALA A 78 3.60 23.17 -5.71
CA ALA A 78 3.24 24.59 -5.67
C ALA A 78 4.02 25.35 -4.57
N LYS A 79 4.19 24.74 -3.39
CA LYS A 79 5.03 25.31 -2.32
C LYS A 79 6.50 25.42 -2.70
N ARG A 80 7.06 24.42 -3.38
CA ARG A 80 8.46 24.47 -3.84
C ARG A 80 8.69 25.60 -4.85
N ILE A 81 7.76 25.79 -5.77
CA ILE A 81 7.86 26.81 -6.83
C ILE A 81 7.63 28.22 -6.26
N TYR A 82 6.56 28.41 -5.48
CA TYR A 82 6.06 29.76 -5.14
C TYR A 82 6.32 30.18 -3.69
N ALA A 83 6.50 29.23 -2.76
CA ALA A 83 6.67 29.52 -1.33
C ALA A 83 8.10 29.28 -0.81
N LYS A 84 9.08 29.08 -1.70
CA LYS A 84 10.51 28.85 -1.39
C LYS A 84 10.79 27.69 -0.42
N SER A 85 9.86 26.74 -0.27
CA SER A 85 10.08 25.53 0.52
C SER A 85 10.83 24.51 -0.33
N LYS A 86 12.16 24.57 -0.39
CA LYS A 86 12.94 23.86 -1.41
C LYS A 86 12.95 22.33 -1.25
N ASP A 87 12.70 21.84 -0.05
CA ASP A 87 12.94 20.44 0.32
C ASP A 87 11.67 19.66 0.66
N ASP A 88 10.48 20.26 0.53
CA ASP A 88 9.23 19.51 0.73
C ASP A 88 9.04 18.52 -0.43
N LEU A 89 9.21 17.23 -0.17
CA LEU A 89 8.92 16.14 -1.10
C LEU A 89 7.84 15.23 -0.51
N VAL A 90 7.08 14.58 -1.39
CA VAL A 90 6.11 13.57 -0.98
C VAL A 90 6.86 12.25 -0.79
N ASN A 91 6.67 11.59 0.35
CA ASN A 91 7.12 10.22 0.52
C ASN A 91 6.21 9.29 -0.31
N LEU A 92 6.78 8.68 -1.36
CA LEU A 92 6.06 7.74 -2.23
C LEU A 92 6.35 6.26 -1.90
N ASP A 93 7.30 5.99 -1.00
CA ASP A 93 7.73 4.63 -0.66
C ASP A 93 6.74 3.91 0.27
N HIS A 94 5.97 4.66 1.06
CA HIS A 94 5.08 4.13 2.09
C HIS A 94 3.66 4.70 1.99
N VAL A 95 3.14 4.85 0.77
CA VAL A 95 1.77 5.33 0.55
C VAL A 95 0.75 4.29 1.06
N PRO A 96 -0.09 4.60 2.06
CA PRO A 96 -1.15 3.71 2.49
C PRO A 96 -2.19 3.55 1.38
N THR A 97 -2.66 2.32 1.18
CA THR A 97 -3.68 1.98 0.19
C THR A 97 -4.77 1.12 0.81
N THR A 98 -6.00 1.24 0.33
CA THR A 98 -7.09 0.34 0.70
C THR A 98 -7.89 -0.07 -0.53
N VAL A 99 -8.15 -1.37 -0.64
CA VAL A 99 -9.01 -1.97 -1.65
C VAL A 99 -10.37 -2.23 -1.00
N PHE A 100 -11.42 -1.62 -1.54
CA PHE A 100 -12.78 -1.65 -1.00
C PHE A 100 -13.61 -2.82 -1.55
N THR A 101 -13.11 -4.03 -1.33
CA THR A 101 -13.88 -5.28 -1.52
C THR A 101 -14.92 -5.46 -0.40
N PRO A 102 -15.88 -6.41 -0.54
CA PRO A 102 -16.86 -6.68 0.52
C PRO A 102 -16.24 -6.94 1.92
N LEU A 103 -15.02 -7.47 1.94
CA LEU A 103 -14.13 -7.39 3.09
C LEU A 103 -12.91 -6.56 2.66
N GLU A 104 -12.70 -5.42 3.29
CA GLU A 104 -11.69 -4.46 2.87
C GLU A 104 -10.26 -4.95 3.14
N TYR A 105 -9.32 -4.49 2.33
CA TYR A 105 -7.90 -4.80 2.48
C TYR A 105 -7.06 -3.53 2.47
N GLY A 106 -6.38 -3.25 3.58
CA GLY A 106 -5.49 -2.12 3.76
C GLY A 106 -4.02 -2.57 3.79
N SER A 107 -3.15 -1.77 3.20
CA SER A 107 -1.70 -2.06 3.15
C SER A 107 -0.81 -0.83 3.12
N ILE A 108 0.40 -0.98 3.64
CA ILE A 108 1.49 0.01 3.56
C ILE A 108 2.79 -0.72 3.26
N GLY A 109 3.61 -0.18 2.35
CA GLY A 109 4.96 -0.65 2.10
C GLY A 109 5.04 -1.93 1.26
N PHE A 110 6.00 -2.78 1.57
CA PHE A 110 6.32 -3.99 0.81
C PHE A 110 5.26 -5.07 0.98
N SER A 111 4.96 -5.79 -0.10
CA SER A 111 4.41 -7.14 0.02
C SER A 111 5.47 -8.12 0.50
N GLU A 112 5.04 -9.31 0.92
CA GLU A 112 5.95 -10.29 1.52
C GLU A 112 6.91 -10.86 0.48
N GLU A 113 6.39 -11.23 -0.68
CA GLU A 113 7.15 -11.72 -1.82
C GLU A 113 8.16 -10.68 -2.32
N ARG A 114 7.78 -9.40 -2.37
CA ARG A 114 8.69 -8.32 -2.77
C ARG A 114 9.77 -8.07 -1.71
N ALA A 115 9.43 -8.17 -0.43
CA ALA A 115 10.40 -8.06 0.66
C ALA A 115 11.43 -9.20 0.58
N ILE A 116 10.98 -10.43 0.36
CA ILE A 116 11.85 -11.60 0.19
C ILE A 116 12.73 -11.45 -1.05
N GLU A 117 12.17 -11.04 -2.20
CA GLU A 117 12.93 -10.79 -3.43
C GLU A 117 14.02 -9.71 -3.23
N THR A 118 13.69 -8.65 -2.49
CA THR A 118 14.59 -7.50 -2.31
C THR A 118 15.67 -7.75 -1.26
N PHE A 119 15.33 -8.40 -0.15
CA PHE A 119 16.20 -8.49 1.02
C PHE A 119 16.66 -9.92 1.35
N GLY A 120 16.09 -10.95 0.70
CA GLY A 120 16.36 -12.36 0.98
C GLY A 120 15.49 -12.92 2.11
N GLU A 121 15.04 -14.16 1.96
CA GLU A 121 14.12 -14.82 2.89
C GLU A 121 14.65 -14.88 4.34
N ASP A 122 15.95 -15.13 4.52
CA ASP A 122 16.59 -15.20 5.84
C ASP A 122 16.58 -13.88 6.61
N ASN A 123 16.40 -12.76 5.91
CA ASN A 123 16.40 -11.42 6.48
C ASN A 123 14.98 -10.90 6.80
N ILE A 124 13.96 -11.67 6.46
CA ILE A 124 12.56 -11.28 6.64
C ILE A 124 11.90 -12.12 7.73
N GLU A 125 11.14 -11.45 8.60
CA GLU A 125 10.21 -12.09 9.52
C GLU A 125 8.81 -11.57 9.30
N VAL A 126 7.83 -12.48 9.37
CA VAL A 126 6.42 -12.13 9.16
C VAL A 126 5.64 -12.50 10.40
N TYR A 127 5.18 -11.48 11.12
CA TYR A 127 4.27 -11.65 12.24
C TYR A 127 2.84 -11.58 11.73
N HIS A 128 1.99 -12.52 12.15
CA HIS A 128 0.64 -12.61 11.62
C HIS A 128 -0.37 -13.18 12.62
N SER A 129 -1.64 -12.90 12.37
CA SER A 129 -2.76 -13.46 13.12
C SER A 129 -4.02 -13.46 12.26
N GLU A 130 -4.85 -14.47 12.46
CA GLU A 130 -6.26 -14.41 12.09
C GLU A 130 -7.08 -13.91 13.27
N PHE A 131 -8.18 -13.23 12.96
CA PHE A 131 -9.11 -12.73 13.96
C PHE A 131 -10.55 -12.71 13.42
N THR A 132 -11.50 -12.67 14.35
CA THR A 132 -12.92 -12.45 14.06
C THR A 132 -13.35 -11.18 14.78
N PRO A 133 -13.84 -10.15 14.06
CA PRO A 133 -14.41 -8.97 14.70
C PRO A 133 -15.48 -9.35 15.72
N LEU A 134 -15.53 -8.65 16.85
CA LEU A 134 -16.55 -8.90 17.87
C LEU A 134 -17.96 -8.76 17.28
N GLU A 135 -18.15 -7.78 16.39
CA GLU A 135 -19.40 -7.51 15.68
C GLU A 135 -19.85 -8.67 14.77
N TYR A 136 -18.96 -9.62 14.45
CA TYR A 136 -19.27 -10.77 13.59
C TYR A 136 -19.77 -11.98 14.40
N THR A 137 -19.56 -11.98 15.72
CA THR A 137 -19.91 -13.11 16.60
C THR A 137 -21.43 -13.30 16.72
N VAL A 138 -22.16 -12.25 17.09
CA VAL A 138 -23.63 -12.24 17.23
C VAL A 138 -24.36 -12.56 15.92
N PRO A 139 -24.02 -11.96 14.75
CA PRO A 139 -24.67 -12.30 13.49
C PRO A 139 -24.13 -13.60 12.86
N HIS A 140 -23.23 -14.32 13.52
CA HIS A 140 -22.63 -15.57 13.02
C HIS A 140 -21.99 -15.46 11.63
N ARG A 141 -21.32 -14.32 11.36
CA ARG A 141 -20.59 -14.14 10.10
C ARG A 141 -19.34 -15.01 10.09
N LYS A 142 -19.16 -15.79 9.02
CA LYS A 142 -18.03 -16.72 8.84
C LYS A 142 -16.81 -16.10 8.14
N ALA A 143 -16.75 -14.77 8.01
CA ALA A 143 -15.64 -14.09 7.37
C ALA A 143 -14.40 -14.12 8.28
N ARG A 144 -13.29 -14.64 7.75
CA ARG A 144 -12.00 -14.69 8.46
C ARG A 144 -11.20 -13.44 8.12
N CYS A 145 -10.92 -12.63 9.13
CA CYS A 145 -10.04 -11.48 9.00
C CYS A 145 -8.59 -11.90 9.27
N TYR A 146 -7.64 -11.14 8.73
CA TYR A 146 -6.22 -11.48 8.79
C TYR A 146 -5.36 -10.22 8.88
N ALA A 147 -4.35 -10.26 9.74
CA ALA A 147 -3.40 -9.19 9.94
C ALA A 147 -1.98 -9.75 9.79
N LYS A 148 -1.09 -8.99 9.13
CA LYS A 148 0.35 -9.25 9.16
C LYS A 148 1.18 -7.98 9.10
N ILE A 149 2.37 -8.06 9.68
CA ILE A 149 3.47 -7.11 9.46
C ILE A 149 4.71 -7.87 8.97
N ILE A 150 5.50 -7.19 8.15
CA ILE A 150 6.72 -7.70 7.55
C ILE A 150 7.88 -6.90 8.12
N VAL A 151 8.84 -7.60 8.71
CA VAL A 151 9.96 -7.05 9.46
C VAL A 151 11.26 -7.37 8.73
N ASN A 152 12.15 -6.39 8.63
CA ASN A 152 13.47 -6.55 8.02
C ASN A 152 14.55 -6.59 9.10
N TYR A 153 15.24 -7.73 9.24
CA TYR A 153 16.33 -7.92 10.20
C TYR A 153 17.58 -7.10 9.86
N LEU A 154 17.83 -6.82 8.58
CA LEU A 154 18.96 -5.98 8.16
C LEU A 154 18.82 -4.52 8.62
N ASP A 155 17.59 -4.08 8.87
CA ASP A 155 17.26 -2.73 9.33
C ASP A 155 16.71 -2.77 10.76
N LYS A 156 17.41 -3.48 11.66
CA LYS A 156 17.13 -3.51 13.11
C LYS A 156 15.69 -3.85 13.49
N GLU A 157 15.04 -4.75 12.74
CA GLU A 157 13.63 -5.12 12.92
C GLU A 157 12.64 -4.01 12.56
N ARG A 158 13.00 -3.15 11.60
CA ARG A 158 12.08 -2.18 11.04
C ARG A 158 10.92 -2.88 10.35
N VAL A 159 9.72 -2.34 10.55
CA VAL A 159 8.52 -2.79 9.87
C VAL A 159 8.48 -2.14 8.48
N ILE A 160 8.60 -2.98 7.45
CA ILE A 160 8.66 -2.56 6.04
C ILE A 160 7.39 -2.88 5.26
N GLY A 161 6.48 -3.68 5.83
CA GLY A 161 5.18 -4.00 5.26
C GLY A 161 4.12 -4.16 6.33
N PHE A 162 2.92 -3.67 6.03
CA PHE A 162 1.73 -3.77 6.88
C PHE A 162 0.57 -4.21 6.00
N HIS A 163 -0.21 -5.18 6.48
CA HIS A 163 -1.35 -5.72 5.74
C HIS A 163 -2.46 -6.09 6.71
N TYR A 164 -3.67 -5.61 6.41
CA TYR A 164 -4.86 -5.85 7.22
C TYR A 164 -6.03 -6.15 6.29
N LEU A 165 -6.62 -7.33 6.43
CA LEU A 165 -7.84 -7.76 5.77
C LEU A 165 -8.93 -7.85 6.84
N GLY A 166 -9.89 -6.93 6.81
CA GLY A 166 -10.90 -6.80 7.86
C GLY A 166 -11.85 -5.63 7.61
N PRO A 167 -12.86 -5.44 8.48
CA PRO A 167 -13.73 -4.26 8.40
C PRO A 167 -12.93 -2.99 8.67
N ASN A 168 -13.34 -1.89 8.03
CA ASN A 168 -12.77 -0.55 8.19
C ASN A 168 -11.24 -0.51 7.98
N ALA A 169 -10.75 -1.25 6.97
CA ALA A 169 -9.32 -1.41 6.74
C ALA A 169 -8.63 -0.08 6.44
N GLY A 170 -9.32 0.85 5.76
CA GLY A 170 -8.81 2.19 5.51
C GLY A 170 -8.54 2.97 6.80
N GLU A 171 -9.50 2.94 7.73
CA GLU A 171 -9.41 3.63 9.02
C GLU A 171 -8.26 3.08 9.88
N VAL A 172 -8.15 1.75 9.96
CA VAL A 172 -7.06 1.09 10.69
C VAL A 172 -5.70 1.43 10.06
N THR A 173 -5.59 1.30 8.74
CA THR A 173 -4.32 1.46 8.01
C THR A 173 -3.80 2.90 8.07
N GLN A 174 -4.68 3.89 7.99
CA GLN A 174 -4.29 5.30 7.97
C GLN A 174 -3.52 5.72 9.24
N GLY A 175 -3.90 5.19 10.41
CA GLY A 175 -3.21 5.46 11.67
C GLY A 175 -1.76 4.94 11.68
N TYR A 176 -1.55 3.71 11.21
CA TYR A 176 -0.21 3.10 11.16
C TYR A 176 0.72 3.73 10.11
N ALA A 177 0.17 4.36 9.06
CA ALA A 177 0.97 5.05 8.05
C ALA A 177 1.88 6.13 8.64
N ALA A 178 1.44 6.81 9.71
CA ALA A 178 2.27 7.78 10.43
C ALA A 178 3.53 7.12 11.04
N GLY A 179 3.40 5.90 11.58
CA GLY A 179 4.52 5.13 12.12
C GLY A 179 5.54 4.75 11.04
N PHE A 180 5.09 4.41 9.83
CA PHE A 180 6.00 4.13 8.71
C PHE A 180 6.88 5.32 8.34
N ILE A 181 6.32 6.53 8.39
CA ILE A 181 7.08 7.78 8.19
C ILE A 181 8.10 7.99 9.32
N ALA A 182 7.75 7.61 10.55
CA ALA A 182 8.65 7.72 11.71
C ALA A 182 9.71 6.61 11.80
N GLY A 183 9.62 5.54 10.99
CA GLY A 183 10.54 4.40 11.04
C GLY A 183 10.20 3.40 12.14
N LEU A 184 8.93 2.98 12.21
CA LEU A 184 8.40 2.03 13.20
C LEU A 184 9.10 0.66 13.14
N HIS A 185 9.43 0.11 14.31
CA HIS A 185 9.99 -1.21 14.50
C HIS A 185 8.98 -2.17 15.15
N LYS A 186 9.25 -3.48 15.10
CA LYS A 186 8.37 -4.49 15.70
C LYS A 186 8.12 -4.26 17.20
N ASN A 187 9.14 -3.83 17.93
CA ASN A 187 9.06 -3.55 19.36
C ASN A 187 8.11 -2.37 19.66
N ASP A 188 8.00 -1.38 18.76
CA ASP A 188 7.08 -0.27 18.96
C ASP A 188 5.62 -0.74 18.97
N PHE A 189 5.27 -1.75 18.16
CA PHE A 189 3.96 -2.40 18.24
C PHE A 189 3.73 -3.07 19.60
N ASP A 190 4.75 -3.68 20.18
CA ASP A 190 4.63 -4.42 21.45
C ASP A 190 4.49 -3.51 22.67
N LEU A 191 4.95 -2.27 22.57
CA LEU A 191 4.80 -1.25 23.61
C LEU A 191 3.42 -0.58 23.59
N ILE A 192 2.67 -0.68 22.48
CA ILE A 192 1.36 -0.05 22.36
C ILE A 192 0.31 -0.87 23.12
N VAL A 193 -0.41 -0.21 24.03
CA VAL A 193 -1.59 -0.79 24.69
C VAL A 193 -2.76 -0.76 23.70
N GLY A 194 -3.36 -1.93 23.46
CA GLY A 194 -4.53 -2.07 22.59
C GLY A 194 -5.77 -1.37 23.15
N ILE A 195 -6.60 -0.84 22.24
CA ILE A 195 -7.92 -0.31 22.58
C ILE A 195 -8.92 -1.46 22.43
N HIS A 196 -9.66 -1.78 23.50
CA HIS A 196 -10.54 -2.94 23.54
C HIS A 196 -12.01 -2.55 23.73
N PRO A 197 -12.97 -3.15 22.97
CA PRO A 197 -12.77 -4.05 21.84
C PRO A 197 -12.59 -3.27 20.52
N THR A 198 -11.52 -3.56 19.76
CA THR A 198 -11.37 -3.05 18.39
C THR A 198 -10.71 -4.08 17.47
N CYS A 199 -10.95 -4.01 16.17
CA CYS A 199 -10.19 -4.84 15.23
C CYS A 199 -8.72 -4.37 15.12
N ALA A 200 -8.45 -3.08 15.35
CA ALA A 200 -7.12 -2.50 15.23
C ALA A 200 -6.14 -3.03 16.29
N GLU A 201 -6.62 -3.38 17.49
CA GLU A 201 -5.78 -3.92 18.56
C GLU A 201 -5.07 -5.22 18.17
N GLU A 202 -5.60 -5.94 17.17
CA GLU A 202 -4.97 -7.14 16.60
C GLU A 202 -3.56 -6.85 16.10
N MET A 203 -3.35 -5.70 15.46
CA MET A 203 -2.05 -5.31 14.90
C MET A 203 -0.95 -5.17 15.98
N VAL A 204 -1.30 -4.78 17.20
CA VAL A 204 -0.34 -4.61 18.32
C VAL A 204 -0.19 -5.86 19.18
N SER A 205 -1.00 -6.89 18.91
CA SER A 205 -0.97 -8.19 19.60
C SER A 205 -0.28 -9.31 18.80
N LEU A 206 0.34 -8.99 17.66
CA LEU A 206 0.98 -9.98 16.79
C LEU A 206 2.21 -10.61 17.47
N ARG A 207 2.18 -11.93 17.68
CA ARG A 207 3.26 -12.71 18.31
C ARG A 207 3.70 -13.92 17.50
N ARG A 208 2.81 -14.50 16.70
CA ARG A 208 3.08 -15.69 15.90
C ARG A 208 3.83 -15.29 14.64
N THR A 209 4.86 -16.05 14.28
CA THR A 209 5.60 -15.81 13.04
C THR A 209 5.42 -16.95 12.06
N LYS A 210 5.45 -16.65 10.76
CA LYS A 210 5.42 -17.70 9.72
C LYS A 210 6.58 -18.67 9.86
N ARG A 211 7.79 -18.19 10.17
CA ARG A 211 9.00 -19.03 10.33
C ARG A 211 8.85 -20.05 11.46
N SER A 212 8.09 -19.73 12.50
CA SER A 212 7.82 -20.67 13.61
C SER A 212 6.91 -21.83 13.24
N GLY A 213 6.18 -21.75 12.12
CA GLY A 213 5.17 -22.74 11.73
C GLY A 213 3.91 -22.76 12.59
N MET A 214 3.73 -21.82 13.52
CA MET A 214 2.53 -21.75 14.36
C MET A 214 1.29 -21.36 13.54
N ASP A 215 0.14 -21.99 13.81
CA ASP A 215 -1.14 -21.64 13.19
C ASP A 215 -1.51 -20.17 13.52
N PRO A 216 -1.84 -19.31 12.53
CA PRO A 216 -2.21 -17.92 12.77
C PRO A 216 -3.56 -17.76 13.49
N LYS A 217 -4.39 -18.81 13.59
CA LYS A 217 -5.64 -18.77 14.34
C LYS A 217 -5.40 -18.48 15.81
N LYS A 218 -6.11 -17.49 16.36
CA LYS A 218 -6.20 -17.31 17.80
C LYS A 218 -6.93 -18.49 18.44
N THR A 219 -6.30 -19.06 19.47
CA THR A 219 -6.91 -20.03 20.38
C THR A 219 -7.66 -19.25 21.45
N GLY A 220 -8.96 -19.02 21.27
CA GLY A 220 -9.82 -18.25 22.18
C GLY A 220 -11.21 -18.04 21.58
N CYS A 221 -12.20 -17.77 22.43
CA CYS A 221 -13.62 -17.65 22.04
C CYS A 221 -13.88 -16.66 20.91
#